data_AF-A0A6I1MW13-F1
#
_entry.id   AF-A0A6I1MW13-F1
#
_cell.length_a   1.000
_cell.length_b   1.000
_cell.length_c   1.000
_cell.angle_alpha   90.00
_cell.angle_beta   90.00
_cell.angle_gamma   90.00
#
_symmetry.space_group_name_H-M   'P 1'
#
loop_
_entity.id
_entity.type
_entity.pdbx_description
1 polymer ?
#
loop_
_entity_poly.entity_id
_entity_poly.type
_entity_poly.pdbx_seq_one_letter_code
_entity_poly.pdbx_strand_id
1 'polypeptide(L)'
;MLSVAEQIGDSGHSLELVVVEVTDQGQRRPTKVARLIPPGSRVAVSELAAPKLTWFRNDTFVLSGEESLTWDSKTMRASQSWLCRFDLPGCEAQFKVWTSHQEGVEMSRHRVLNTGPNLTASRIALSNVMHEQLGRHTTQASVRRTTTTHLTLLDCDIAWMSEERFCLTGFQHYPESGQGPARLLKQGWFCEPDIPVALHAVSERLLRKMSLR
;
A
#
# COMPACT_ATOMS: atom_id res chain seq x y z
N MET A 1 9.78 21.54 29.03
CA MET A 1 9.16 21.94 27.76
C MET A 1 9.17 20.72 26.88
N LEU A 2 8.01 20.13 26.60
CA LEU A 2 7.90 18.99 25.68
C LEU A 2 8.31 19.50 24.30
N SER A 3 9.29 18.85 23.66
CA SER A 3 9.58 19.12 22.25
C SER A 3 8.29 18.86 21.48
N VAL A 4 7.90 19.86 20.68
CA VAL A 4 6.83 19.73 19.70
C VAL A 4 7.05 18.40 19.02
N ALA A 5 6.11 17.48 19.15
CA ALA A 5 6.04 16.32 18.28
C ALA A 5 6.01 16.91 16.87
N GLU A 6 7.18 16.92 16.21
CA GLU A 6 7.31 17.29 14.82
C GLU A 6 6.28 16.45 14.09
N GLN A 7 5.21 17.10 13.64
CA GLN A 7 4.31 16.51 12.68
C GLN A 7 5.19 16.08 11.52
N ILE A 8 5.34 14.78 11.33
CA ILE A 8 5.82 14.26 10.06
C ILE A 8 4.81 14.77 9.02
N GLY A 9 5.25 15.72 8.21
CA GLY A 9 4.40 16.47 7.28
C GLY A 9 4.06 17.86 7.78
N ASP A 10 5.01 18.79 7.62
CA ASP A 10 4.58 20.14 7.25
C ASP A 10 3.80 20.00 5.94
N SER A 11 2.59 20.55 5.88
CA SER A 11 1.63 20.33 4.79
C SER A 11 2.12 20.77 3.39
N GLY A 12 3.33 21.36 3.31
CA GLY A 12 3.98 21.81 2.09
C GLY A 12 4.88 20.79 1.38
N HIS A 13 5.18 19.62 1.96
CA HIS A 13 6.12 18.66 1.37
C HIS A 13 5.60 17.22 1.29
N SER A 14 5.46 16.71 0.06
CA SER A 14 5.15 15.30 -0.21
C SER A 14 6.35 14.42 0.13
N LEU A 15 6.11 13.27 0.75
CA LEU A 15 7.13 12.27 1.09
C LEU A 15 6.91 11.01 0.25
N GLU A 16 7.99 10.35 -0.13
CA GLU A 16 7.94 9.03 -0.75
C GLU A 16 7.73 7.97 0.34
N LEU A 17 6.63 7.22 0.25
CA LEU A 17 6.35 6.09 1.12
C LEU A 17 6.78 4.79 0.44
N VAL A 18 7.67 4.04 1.10
CA VAL A 18 8.19 2.77 0.59
C VAL A 18 7.93 1.67 1.60
N VAL A 19 7.39 0.54 1.16
CA VAL A 19 7.23 -0.68 1.97
C VAL A 19 8.07 -1.78 1.37
N VAL A 20 9.06 -2.25 2.13
CA VAL A 20 10.05 -3.23 1.69
C VAL A 20 10.33 -4.26 2.78
N GLU A 21 10.76 -5.44 2.36
CA GLU A 21 11.34 -6.42 3.27
C GLU A 21 12.81 -6.07 3.54
N VAL A 22 13.17 -6.04 4.81
CA VAL A 22 14.55 -5.88 5.27
C VAL A 22 14.94 -7.06 6.14
N THR A 23 16.21 -7.43 6.09
CA THR A 23 16.80 -8.38 7.02
C THR A 23 17.37 -7.60 8.20
N ASP A 24 16.71 -7.69 9.36
CA ASP A 24 17.29 -7.17 10.59
C ASP A 24 18.57 -7.98 10.90
N GLN A 25 19.71 -7.28 11.02
CA GLN A 25 21.03 -7.86 11.25
C GLN A 25 21.17 -8.54 12.63
N GLY A 26 20.14 -8.52 13.49
CA GLY A 26 20.09 -9.27 14.75
C GLY A 26 19.10 -10.44 14.79
N GLN A 27 18.00 -10.40 14.04
CA GLN A 27 16.85 -11.31 14.20
C GLN A 27 16.78 -12.45 13.16
N ARG A 28 17.64 -12.47 12.14
CA ARG A 28 17.68 -13.49 11.05
C ARG A 28 16.33 -13.77 10.35
N ARG A 29 15.30 -12.95 10.58
CA ARG A 29 13.98 -13.09 9.97
C ARG A 29 13.70 -11.86 9.11
N PRO A 30 13.33 -12.05 7.82
CA PRO A 30 12.84 -10.96 7.00
C PRO A 30 11.68 -10.26 7.70
N THR A 31 11.76 -8.95 7.82
CA THR A 31 10.72 -8.11 8.42
C THR A 31 10.35 -7.01 7.44
N LYS A 32 9.05 -6.75 7.26
CA LYS A 32 8.59 -5.60 6.48
C LYS A 32 8.79 -4.32 7.27
N VAL A 33 9.24 -3.27 6.59
CA VAL A 33 9.31 -1.91 7.13
C VAL A 33 8.65 -0.94 6.15
N ALA A 34 7.93 0.03 6.68
CA ALA A 34 7.49 1.19 5.92
C ALA A 34 8.42 2.37 6.24
N ARG A 35 8.84 3.10 5.22
CA ARG A 35 9.76 4.24 5.34
C ARG A 35 9.18 5.46 4.67
N LEU A 36 9.27 6.60 5.34
CA LEU A 36 8.99 7.91 4.75
C LEU A 36 10.32 8.55 4.35
N ILE A 37 10.47 8.85 3.07
CA ILE A 37 11.71 9.35 2.47
C ILE A 37 11.42 10.71 1.82
N PRO A 38 12.17 11.77 2.14
CA PRO A 38 12.05 13.04 1.42
C PRO A 38 12.43 12.89 -0.06
N PRO A 39 11.75 13.59 -0.99
CA PRO A 39 12.08 13.54 -2.41
C PRO A 39 13.56 13.85 -2.66
N GLY A 40 14.23 13.00 -3.44
CA GLY A 40 15.66 13.12 -3.75
C GLY A 40 16.62 12.72 -2.62
N SER A 41 16.09 12.29 -1.46
CA SER A 41 16.88 11.70 -0.38
C SER A 41 16.97 10.19 -0.52
N ARG A 42 17.91 9.58 0.21
CA ARG A 42 17.97 8.12 0.44
C ARG A 42 17.77 7.75 1.91
N VAL A 43 17.66 8.76 2.77
CA VAL A 43 17.56 8.60 4.21
C VAL A 43 16.10 8.77 4.60
N ALA A 44 15.55 7.75 5.24
CA ALA A 44 14.20 7.81 5.78
C ALA A 44 14.16 8.74 6.99
N VAL A 45 13.15 9.60 7.06
CA VAL A 45 12.90 10.48 8.21
C VAL A 45 12.12 9.77 9.32
N SER A 46 11.38 8.72 8.97
CA SER A 46 10.69 7.86 9.93
C SER A 46 10.51 6.46 9.35
N GLU A 47 10.49 5.47 10.23
CA GLU A 47 10.37 4.05 9.90
C GLU A 47 9.35 3.37 10.81
N LEU A 48 8.45 2.59 10.20
CA LEU A 48 7.46 1.78 10.87
C LEU A 48 7.76 0.30 10.62
N ALA A 49 8.13 -0.43 11.67
CA ALA A 49 8.35 -1.87 11.63
C ALA A 49 7.02 -2.64 11.60
N ALA A 50 7.02 -3.76 10.87
CA ALA A 50 5.87 -4.64 10.68
C ALA A 50 4.58 -3.87 10.27
N PRO A 51 4.64 -3.04 9.20
CA PRO A 51 3.51 -2.22 8.80
C PRO A 51 2.34 -3.09 8.37
N LYS A 52 1.14 -2.70 8.81
CA LYS A 52 -0.15 -3.28 8.44
C LYS A 52 -1.02 -2.20 7.86
N LEU A 53 -1.61 -2.48 6.70
CA LEU A 53 -2.67 -1.64 6.15
C LEU A 53 -3.97 -1.94 6.90
N THR A 54 -4.46 -0.97 7.68
CA THR A 54 -5.64 -1.16 8.54
C THR A 54 -6.89 -0.52 7.96
N TRP A 55 -6.71 0.47 7.08
CA TRP A 55 -7.80 1.15 6.39
C TRP A 55 -7.30 1.72 5.06
N PHE A 56 -8.16 1.73 4.05
CA PHE A 56 -7.89 2.33 2.74
C PHE A 56 -9.21 2.73 2.11
N ARG A 57 -9.33 3.98 1.67
CA ARG A 57 -10.47 4.43 0.87
C ARG A 57 -10.06 5.60 0.00
N ASN A 58 -10.39 5.51 -1.29
CA ASN A 58 -10.05 6.55 -2.25
C ASN A 58 -8.52 6.72 -2.36
N ASP A 59 -8.00 7.87 -1.99
CA ASP A 59 -6.60 8.27 -1.97
C ASP A 59 -5.96 8.21 -0.57
N THR A 60 -6.76 7.91 0.46
CA THR A 60 -6.33 7.98 1.86
C THR A 60 -6.25 6.58 2.44
N PHE A 61 -5.24 6.32 3.27
CA PHE A 61 -5.03 5.03 3.92
C PHE A 61 -4.30 5.17 5.25
N VAL A 62 -4.38 4.13 6.08
CA VAL A 62 -3.73 4.08 7.39
C VAL A 62 -2.78 2.88 7.44
N LEU A 63 -1.52 3.16 7.76
CA LEU A 63 -0.54 2.14 8.14
C LEU A 63 -0.35 2.14 9.65
N SER A 64 -0.37 0.96 10.26
CA SER A 64 -0.05 0.79 11.69
C SER A 64 1.15 -0.15 11.86
N GLY A 65 1.97 0.09 12.88
CA GLY A 65 3.11 -0.77 13.18
C GLY A 65 3.87 -0.28 14.41
N GLU A 66 5.15 -0.59 14.50
CA GLU A 66 6.02 -0.19 15.62
C GLU A 66 7.06 0.84 15.18
N GLU A 67 7.15 1.96 15.88
CA GLU A 67 8.21 2.94 15.70
C GLU A 67 9.22 2.83 16.86
N SER A 68 10.52 2.87 16.53
CA SER A 68 11.57 2.88 17.54
C SER A 68 11.88 4.32 17.93
N LEU A 69 11.55 4.67 19.17
CA LEU A 69 11.80 5.99 19.73
C LEU A 69 13.01 5.91 20.66
N THR A 70 13.97 6.81 20.49
CA THR A 70 15.09 6.95 21.43
C THR A 70 14.77 8.06 22.41
N TRP A 71 14.61 7.71 23.69
CA TRP A 71 14.35 8.64 24.79
C TRP A 71 15.30 8.36 25.95
N ASP A 72 16.04 9.37 26.42
CA ASP A 72 16.99 9.28 27.54
C ASP A 72 17.94 8.05 27.45
N SER A 73 18.58 7.88 26.29
CA SER A 73 19.50 6.75 26.00
C SER A 73 18.88 5.35 26.03
N LYS A 74 17.54 5.24 26.09
CA LYS A 74 16.79 3.99 25.94
C LYS A 74 16.04 3.98 24.62
N THR A 75 16.10 2.86 23.92
CA THR A 75 15.24 2.60 22.76
C THR A 75 13.94 1.97 23.23
N MET A 76 12.81 2.64 22.98
CA MET A 76 11.47 2.14 23.23
C MET A 76 10.79 1.82 21.90
N ARG A 77 9.94 0.78 21.89
CA ARG A 77 9.08 0.49 20.74
C ARG A 77 7.67 0.95 21.07
N ALA A 78 7.15 1.88 20.29
CA ALA A 78 5.80 2.40 20.44
C ALA A 78 4.92 1.93 19.28
N SER A 79 3.69 1.54 19.58
CA SER A 79 2.69 1.30 18.53
C SER A 79 2.29 2.65 17.92
N GLN A 80 2.51 2.80 16.63
CA GLN A 80 2.31 4.04 15.88
C GLN A 80 1.33 3.78 14.72
N SER A 81 0.61 4.81 14.30
CA SER A 81 -0.19 4.78 13.06
C SER A 81 0.07 6.03 12.23
N TRP A 82 0.28 5.84 10.93
CA TRP A 82 0.43 6.91 9.95
C TRP A 82 -0.84 7.02 9.12
N LEU A 83 -1.46 8.21 9.14
CA LEU A 83 -2.51 8.57 8.19
C LEU A 83 -1.83 9.12 6.94
N CYS A 84 -1.97 8.41 5.84
CA CYS A 84 -1.35 8.73 4.57
C CYS A 84 -2.40 9.12 3.54
N ARG A 85 -2.04 10.04 2.64
CA ARG A 85 -2.85 10.39 1.48
C ARG A 85 -1.93 10.46 0.26
N PHE A 86 -2.33 9.82 -0.83
CA PHE A 86 -1.60 9.95 -2.08
C PHE A 86 -1.68 11.38 -2.61
N ASP A 87 -0.58 11.87 -3.15
CA ASP A 87 -0.52 13.15 -3.85
C ASP A 87 -0.97 12.95 -5.30
N LEU A 88 -2.28 12.88 -5.52
CA LEU A 88 -2.89 12.64 -6.83
C LEU A 88 -3.63 13.86 -7.35
N PRO A 89 -3.54 14.17 -8.66
CA PRO A 89 -4.30 15.26 -9.27
C PRO A 89 -5.76 14.84 -9.46
N GLY A 90 -6.63 15.09 -8.49
CA GLY A 90 -8.08 14.88 -8.61
C GLY A 90 -8.82 14.65 -7.30
N CYS A 91 -10.16 14.70 -7.34
CA CYS A 91 -11.00 14.48 -6.16
C CYS A 91 -11.26 13.00 -5.84
N GLU A 92 -11.15 12.10 -6.83
CA GLU A 92 -11.33 10.66 -6.63
C GLU A 92 -10.18 9.85 -7.24
N ALA A 93 -9.51 9.05 -6.43
CA ALA A 93 -8.45 8.17 -6.90
C ALA A 93 -9.04 6.93 -7.57
N GLN A 94 -8.60 6.70 -8.80
CA GLN A 94 -8.85 5.48 -9.55
C GLN A 94 -7.55 4.71 -9.71
N PHE A 95 -7.66 3.40 -9.90
CA PHE A 95 -6.52 2.50 -9.97
C PHE A 95 -6.65 1.54 -11.15
N LYS A 96 -5.51 1.26 -11.77
CA LYS A 96 -5.26 0.07 -12.57
C LYS A 96 -4.88 -1.06 -11.62
N VAL A 97 -5.41 -2.25 -11.87
CA VAL A 97 -5.21 -3.43 -11.01
C VAL A 97 -4.79 -4.62 -11.86
N TRP A 98 -3.72 -5.30 -11.42
CA TRP A 98 -3.25 -6.57 -11.98
C TRP A 98 -3.29 -7.66 -10.91
N THR A 99 -3.83 -8.82 -11.24
CA THR A 99 -3.76 -10.00 -10.36
C THR A 99 -2.35 -10.58 -10.39
N SER A 100 -1.71 -10.70 -9.24
CA SER A 100 -0.34 -11.21 -9.11
C SER A 100 -0.25 -12.72 -8.88
N HIS A 101 -1.38 -13.42 -8.82
CA HIS A 101 -1.45 -14.85 -8.55
C HIS A 101 -2.34 -15.56 -9.56
N GLN A 102 -2.05 -16.83 -9.82
CA GLN A 102 -2.85 -17.73 -10.64
C GLN A 102 -3.07 -19.04 -9.87
N GLU A 103 -4.33 -19.36 -9.55
CA GLU A 103 -4.70 -20.56 -8.77
C GLU A 103 -3.86 -20.74 -7.48
N GLY A 104 -3.59 -19.65 -6.76
CA GLY A 104 -2.80 -19.69 -5.51
C GLY A 104 -1.28 -19.58 -5.70
N VAL A 105 -0.79 -19.59 -6.94
CA VAL A 105 0.64 -19.50 -7.26
C VAL A 105 1.00 -18.05 -7.59
N GLU A 106 2.00 -17.51 -6.88
CA GLU A 106 2.52 -16.17 -7.17
C GLU A 106 3.21 -16.14 -8.54
N MET A 107 2.88 -15.11 -9.32
CA MET A 107 3.42 -14.86 -10.65
C MET A 107 4.51 -13.80 -10.56
N SER A 108 5.56 -13.94 -11.38
CA SER A 108 6.64 -12.95 -11.38
C SER A 108 6.12 -11.56 -11.77
N ARG A 109 6.54 -10.52 -11.03
CA ARG A 109 6.13 -9.14 -11.25
C ARG A 109 6.32 -8.69 -12.70
N HIS A 110 7.46 -9.01 -13.31
CA HIS A 110 7.75 -8.68 -14.70
C HIS A 110 6.70 -9.27 -15.65
N ARG A 111 6.31 -10.54 -15.45
CA ARG A 111 5.30 -11.19 -16.28
C ARG A 111 3.94 -10.52 -16.13
N VAL A 112 3.53 -10.22 -14.90
CA VAL A 112 2.21 -9.63 -14.59
C VAL A 112 2.08 -8.22 -15.17
N LEU A 113 3.09 -7.37 -14.98
CA LEU A 113 3.00 -5.97 -15.42
C LEU A 113 3.05 -5.82 -16.95
N ASN A 114 3.62 -6.80 -17.67
CA ASN A 114 3.69 -6.77 -19.14
C ASN A 114 2.40 -7.20 -19.86
N THR A 115 1.44 -7.83 -19.17
CA THR A 115 0.19 -8.31 -19.81
C THR A 115 -0.94 -7.26 -19.84
N GLY A 116 -0.68 -6.05 -19.32
CA GLY A 116 -1.72 -5.03 -19.12
C GLY A 116 -2.63 -5.32 -17.91
N PRO A 117 -3.33 -4.30 -17.40
CA PRO A 117 -4.15 -4.44 -16.20
C PRO A 117 -5.41 -5.26 -16.44
N ASN A 118 -5.80 -6.07 -15.44
CA ASN A 118 -7.07 -6.79 -15.45
C ASN A 118 -8.26 -5.83 -15.31
N LEU A 119 -8.09 -4.77 -14.53
CA LEU A 119 -9.10 -3.75 -14.28
C LEU A 119 -8.48 -2.35 -14.35
N THR A 120 -9.23 -1.41 -14.89
CA THR A 120 -8.89 0.03 -14.95
C THR A 120 -10.02 0.85 -14.36
N ALA A 121 -9.79 2.14 -14.11
CA ALA A 121 -10.76 3.08 -13.55
C ALA A 121 -11.47 2.52 -12.29
N SER A 122 -10.73 1.77 -11.46
CA SER A 122 -11.29 1.01 -10.35
C SER A 122 -11.03 1.70 -9.01
N ARG A 123 -11.98 1.56 -8.08
CA ARG A 123 -11.84 2.05 -6.71
C ARG A 123 -11.42 0.91 -5.81
N ILE A 124 -10.43 1.15 -4.97
CA ILE A 124 -9.96 0.19 -3.97
C ILE A 124 -10.44 0.67 -2.60
N ALA A 125 -10.95 -0.27 -1.80
CA ALA A 125 -11.30 0.00 -0.41
C ALA A 125 -10.89 -1.18 0.47
N LEU A 126 -10.37 -0.88 1.65
CA LEU A 126 -10.06 -1.83 2.72
C LEU A 126 -10.94 -1.51 3.93
N SER A 127 -11.60 -2.53 4.45
CA SER A 127 -12.47 -2.44 5.63
C SER A 127 -12.32 -3.67 6.52
N ASN A 128 -12.64 -3.54 7.81
CA ASN A 128 -12.75 -4.70 8.69
C ASN A 128 -14.16 -5.29 8.61
N VAL A 129 -14.24 -6.61 8.44
CA VAL A 129 -15.51 -7.35 8.33
C VAL A 129 -15.48 -8.57 9.24
N MET A 130 -16.63 -8.97 9.78
CA MET A 130 -16.77 -10.32 10.35
C MET A 130 -16.96 -11.29 9.19
N HIS A 131 -16.03 -12.24 9.00
CA HIS A 131 -16.14 -13.22 7.93
C HIS A 131 -16.56 -14.58 8.48
N GLU A 132 -17.74 -15.06 8.08
CA GLU A 132 -18.37 -16.25 8.65
C GLU A 132 -17.52 -17.51 8.51
N GLN A 133 -16.94 -17.77 7.33
CA GLN A 133 -16.12 -18.97 7.13
C GLN A 133 -14.79 -18.93 7.89
N LEU A 134 -14.27 -17.74 8.19
CA LEU A 134 -13.04 -17.60 8.98
C LEU A 134 -13.35 -17.55 10.48
N GLY A 135 -14.61 -17.37 10.87
CA GLY A 135 -15.06 -17.26 12.26
C GLY A 135 -14.43 -16.08 13.01
N ARG A 136 -13.95 -15.04 12.32
CA ARG A 136 -13.25 -13.90 12.93
C ARG A 136 -13.44 -12.60 12.16
N HIS A 137 -13.15 -11.49 12.85
CA HIS A 137 -12.91 -10.21 12.18
C HIS A 137 -11.63 -10.28 11.36
N THR A 138 -11.71 -9.81 10.12
CA THR A 138 -10.60 -9.80 9.16
C THR A 138 -10.61 -8.52 8.35
N THR A 139 -9.45 -8.14 7.81
CA THR A 139 -9.34 -7.10 6.80
C THR A 139 -9.82 -7.63 5.46
N GLN A 140 -10.76 -6.92 4.84
CA GLN A 140 -11.25 -7.21 3.50
C GLN A 140 -10.93 -6.05 2.56
N ALA A 141 -10.11 -6.31 1.55
CA ALA A 141 -9.93 -5.40 0.43
C ALA A 141 -10.93 -5.75 -0.66
N SER A 142 -11.45 -4.73 -1.33
CA SER A 142 -12.35 -4.87 -2.48
C SER A 142 -11.94 -3.95 -3.61
N VAL A 143 -12.01 -4.46 -4.83
CA VAL A 143 -11.90 -3.67 -6.06
C VAL A 143 -13.29 -3.50 -6.63
N ARG A 144 -13.72 -2.26 -6.80
CA ARG A 144 -15.03 -1.91 -7.33
C ARG A 144 -14.88 -1.09 -8.60
N ARG A 145 -15.73 -1.38 -9.58
CA ARG A 145 -15.95 -0.53 -10.74
C ARG A 145 -17.42 -0.17 -10.73
N THR A 146 -17.72 1.12 -10.78
CA THR A 146 -19.07 1.65 -10.52
C THR A 146 -19.66 1.12 -9.20
N THR A 147 -20.75 0.35 -9.25
CA THR A 147 -21.42 -0.26 -8.10
C THR A 147 -21.05 -1.74 -7.91
N THR A 148 -20.32 -2.33 -8.85
CA THR A 148 -20.04 -3.77 -8.87
C THR A 148 -18.69 -4.06 -8.23
N THR A 149 -18.68 -4.99 -7.27
CA THR A 149 -17.44 -5.54 -6.71
C THR A 149 -16.91 -6.63 -7.64
N HIS A 150 -15.68 -6.47 -8.11
CA HIS A 150 -15.05 -7.40 -9.05
C HIS A 150 -14.07 -8.36 -8.37
N LEU A 151 -13.32 -7.87 -7.38
CA LEU A 151 -12.32 -8.66 -6.67
C LEU A 151 -12.42 -8.40 -5.18
N THR A 152 -12.14 -9.44 -4.39
CA THR A 152 -12.10 -9.38 -2.92
C THR A 152 -10.88 -10.15 -2.40
N LEU A 153 -10.17 -9.58 -1.43
CA LEU A 153 -9.13 -10.25 -0.64
C LEU A 153 -9.49 -10.18 0.85
N LEU A 154 -9.44 -11.33 1.53
CA LEU A 154 -9.57 -11.50 2.98
C LEU A 154 -8.18 -11.57 3.62
N ASP A 155 -8.07 -11.26 4.91
CA ASP A 155 -6.80 -11.07 5.62
C ASP A 155 -5.80 -10.26 4.78
N CYS A 156 -6.30 -9.18 4.18
CA CYS A 156 -5.52 -8.34 3.28
C CYS A 156 -4.40 -7.62 4.05
N ASP A 157 -3.22 -7.61 3.43
CA ASP A 157 -2.01 -6.99 3.92
C ASP A 157 -1.28 -6.27 2.77
N ILE A 158 -0.48 -5.25 3.11
CA ILE A 158 0.40 -4.57 2.17
C ILE A 158 1.71 -5.35 2.07
N ALA A 159 1.98 -5.93 0.90
CA ALA A 159 3.19 -6.72 0.68
C ALA A 159 4.37 -5.83 0.26
N TRP A 160 4.10 -4.79 -0.53
CA TRP A 160 5.12 -3.93 -1.10
C TRP A 160 4.53 -2.58 -1.50
N MET A 161 5.33 -1.52 -1.45
CA MET A 161 4.94 -0.18 -1.90
C MET A 161 6.15 0.60 -2.39
N SER A 162 5.92 1.40 -3.43
CA SER A 162 6.83 2.36 -4.02
C SER A 162 6.06 3.64 -4.36
N GLU A 163 6.76 4.63 -4.91
CA GLU A 163 6.17 5.89 -5.40
C GLU A 163 4.99 5.67 -6.35
N GLU A 164 5.12 4.77 -7.34
CA GLU A 164 4.12 4.61 -8.40
C GLU A 164 3.07 3.53 -8.10
N ARG A 165 3.44 2.52 -7.30
CA ARG A 165 2.66 1.28 -7.19
C ARG A 165 2.74 0.68 -5.80
N PHE A 166 1.68 -0.06 -5.46
CA PHE A 166 1.64 -0.89 -4.27
C PHE A 166 1.10 -2.28 -4.58
N CYS A 167 1.40 -3.23 -3.70
CA CYS A 167 0.94 -4.60 -3.78
C CYS A 167 0.15 -4.97 -2.53
N LEU A 168 -1.08 -5.42 -2.74
CA LEU A 168 -1.91 -6.02 -1.70
C LEU A 168 -1.86 -7.54 -1.86
N THR A 169 -1.82 -8.26 -0.74
CA THR A 169 -1.96 -9.72 -0.76
C THR A 169 -2.93 -10.16 0.32
N GLY A 170 -3.55 -11.30 0.12
CA GLY A 170 -4.53 -11.85 1.05
C GLY A 170 -5.03 -13.19 0.54
N PHE A 171 -6.23 -13.56 0.92
CA PHE A 171 -6.89 -14.76 0.45
C PHE A 171 -8.14 -14.44 -0.34
N GLN A 172 -8.36 -15.16 -1.43
CA GLN A 172 -9.61 -15.11 -2.17
C GLN A 172 -10.38 -16.42 -1.95
N HIS A 173 -11.65 -16.28 -1.63
CA HIS A 173 -12.56 -17.41 -1.52
C HIS A 173 -13.10 -17.78 -2.91
N TYR A 174 -12.98 -19.05 -3.27
CA TYR A 174 -13.55 -19.67 -4.44
C TYR A 174 -14.65 -20.61 -3.97
N PRO A 175 -15.92 -20.35 -4.29
CA PRO A 175 -17.02 -21.20 -3.85
C PRO A 175 -16.92 -22.59 -4.49
N GLU A 176 -17.61 -23.55 -3.90
CA GLU A 176 -17.77 -24.87 -4.47
C GLU A 176 -18.39 -24.78 -5.88
N SER A 177 -17.84 -25.56 -6.80
CA SER A 177 -18.31 -25.63 -8.18
C SER A 177 -18.27 -27.08 -8.66
N GLY A 178 -18.89 -27.39 -9.80
CA GLY A 178 -18.79 -28.72 -10.41
C GLY A 178 -17.36 -29.16 -10.76
N GLN A 179 -16.37 -28.27 -10.64
CA GLN A 179 -14.95 -28.54 -10.87
C GLN A 179 -14.15 -28.80 -9.58
N GLY A 180 -14.76 -28.69 -8.39
CA GLY A 180 -14.10 -28.99 -7.13
C GLY A 180 -14.70 -28.32 -5.89
N PRO A 181 -14.23 -28.69 -4.68
CA PRO A 181 -14.71 -28.14 -3.42
C PRO A 181 -14.43 -26.65 -3.31
N ALA A 182 -15.06 -25.97 -2.34
CA ALA A 182 -14.73 -24.61 -1.98
C ALA A 182 -13.26 -24.50 -1.55
N ARG A 183 -12.56 -23.44 -1.98
CA ARG A 183 -11.13 -23.23 -1.73
C ARG A 183 -10.86 -21.81 -1.29
N LEU A 184 -9.89 -21.65 -0.38
CA LEU A 184 -9.34 -20.36 0.01
C LEU A 184 -7.89 -20.31 -0.47
N LEU A 185 -7.61 -19.49 -1.48
CA LEU A 185 -6.29 -19.45 -2.12
C LEU A 185 -5.60 -18.11 -1.86
N LYS A 186 -4.28 -18.15 -1.68
CA LYS A 186 -3.47 -16.93 -1.61
C LYS A 186 -3.57 -16.18 -2.93
N GLN A 187 -3.82 -14.89 -2.85
CA GLN A 187 -3.96 -14.01 -4.02
C GLN A 187 -3.31 -12.66 -3.71
N GLY A 188 -3.10 -11.87 -4.76
CA GLY A 188 -2.58 -10.52 -4.62
C GLY A 188 -2.85 -9.65 -5.83
N TRP A 189 -2.72 -8.35 -5.63
CA TRP A 189 -3.01 -7.32 -6.60
C TRP A 189 -1.86 -6.31 -6.64
N PHE A 190 -1.30 -6.07 -7.82
CA PHE A 190 -0.55 -4.83 -8.05
C PHE A 190 -1.55 -3.73 -8.39
N CYS A 191 -1.33 -2.56 -7.82
CA CYS A 191 -2.18 -1.40 -7.96
C CYS A 191 -1.33 -0.20 -8.37
N GLU A 192 -1.79 0.54 -9.37
CA GLU A 192 -1.18 1.79 -9.87
C GLU A 192 -2.27 2.84 -9.99
N PRO A 193 -2.05 4.10 -9.58
CA PRO A 193 -2.99 5.19 -9.85
C PRO A 193 -3.30 5.30 -11.35
N ASP A 194 -4.58 5.36 -11.70
CA ASP A 194 -5.06 5.50 -13.08
C ASP A 194 -5.23 6.98 -13.41
N ILE A 195 -4.09 7.67 -13.57
CA ILE A 195 -4.06 9.10 -13.89
C ILE A 195 -4.17 9.25 -15.42
N PRO A 196 -5.13 10.04 -15.94
CA PRO A 196 -5.20 10.34 -17.37
C PRO A 196 -3.90 11.03 -17.83
N VAL A 197 -3.27 10.47 -18.86
CA VAL A 197 -1.99 10.92 -19.44
C VAL A 197 -1.98 12.41 -19.81
N ALA A 198 -3.14 13.03 -20.02
CA ALA A 198 -3.27 14.44 -20.34
C ALA A 198 -2.71 15.40 -19.26
N LEU A 199 -2.55 14.96 -18.00
CA LEU A 199 -2.01 15.81 -16.92
C LEU A 199 -0.47 15.78 -16.81
N HIS A 200 0.21 14.79 -17.39
CA HIS A 200 1.68 14.70 -17.34
C HIS A 200 2.39 15.59 -18.36
N ALA A 201 1.68 16.12 -19.36
CA ALA A 201 2.29 16.90 -20.45
C ALA A 201 2.79 18.30 -20.02
N VAL A 202 2.46 18.78 -18.82
CA VAL A 202 2.85 20.13 -18.36
C VAL A 202 4.05 20.13 -17.40
N SER A 203 4.36 19.02 -16.72
CA SER A 203 5.38 19.03 -15.66
C SER A 203 6.81 18.74 -16.15
N GLU A 204 7.00 17.97 -17.23
CA GLU A 204 8.36 17.63 -17.69
C GLU A 204 9.10 18.78 -18.42
N ARG A 205 8.39 19.79 -18.92
CA ARG A 205 9.00 20.93 -19.64
C ARG A 205 9.25 22.17 -18.78
N LEU A 206 8.73 22.22 -17.55
CA LEU A 206 8.91 23.36 -16.63
C LEU A 206 9.99 23.12 -15.55
N LEU A 207 10.39 21.88 -15.28
CA LEU A 207 11.42 21.55 -14.28
C LEU A 207 12.87 21.69 -14.79
N ARG A 208 13.10 22.25 -15.99
CA ARG A 208 14.45 22.53 -16.51
C ARG A 208 14.85 24.01 -16.55
N LYS A 209 14.09 24.92 -15.93
CA LYS A 209 14.50 26.33 -15.87
C LYS A 209 14.17 27.01 -14.53
N MET A 210 15.25 27.50 -13.92
CA MET A 210 15.36 28.60 -12.94
C MET A 210 15.14 28.23 -11.47
N SER A 211 15.92 28.72 -10.50
CA SER A 211 17.25 29.33 -10.42
C SER A 211 17.54 29.44 -8.92
N LEU A 212 18.77 29.14 -8.49
CA LEU A 212 19.29 29.62 -7.21
C LEU A 212 19.18 31.15 -7.14
N ARG A 213 18.58 31.65 -6.05
CA ARG A 213 19.02 32.82 -5.30
C ARG A 213 18.62 32.67 -3.84
#